data_AF-A0A7E4VCX0-F1
#
_entry.id   AF-A0A7E4VCX0-F1
#
_cell.length_a   1.000
_cell.length_b   1.000
_cell.length_c   1.000
_cell.angle_alpha   90.00
_cell.angle_beta   90.00
_cell.angle_gamma   90.00
#
_symmetry.space_group_name_H-M   'P 1'
#
loop_
_entity.id
_entity.type
_entity.pdbx_description
1 polymer ?
#
loop_
_entity_poly.entity_id
_entity_poly.type
_entity_poly.pdbx_seq_one_letter_code
_entity_poly.pdbx_strand_id
1 'polypeptide(L)'
;MLSSSVLHAPLSDETGYRIFAGDQKKKNPTSPSPLVMAVMADECSKPTGSGFLSSFQVTMIYRLFLATCLVGAVFSQNEVSEFENPTDCGNKANDWKPCIERKIADQVFGACCERFVPPECRGLCIYETHPIEARVILMHTIQPSRCRLYKYLAGVVHCAAQTHDNTECCTDMGVDEAGPTCANLCRPQQNPRTFWGARSLRKDLVQCLAKWDQIMTCNLSGLRARKIIKDPSASSA
;
A
#
# COMPACT_ATOMS: atom_id res chain seq x y z
N MET A 1 -61.22 -8.15 1.28
CA MET A 1 -61.06 -9.22 2.28
C MET A 1 -59.57 -9.59 2.28
N LEU A 2 -58.65 -8.76 2.80
CA LEU A 2 -58.33 -8.50 4.22
C LEU A 2 -58.35 -9.78 5.07
N SER A 3 -57.17 -10.31 5.38
CA SER A 3 -56.84 -10.69 6.75
C SER A 3 -55.33 -10.64 6.98
N SER A 4 -54.96 -9.71 7.86
CA SER A 4 -53.63 -9.50 8.44
C SER A 4 -53.30 -10.60 9.45
N SER A 5 -52.01 -10.84 9.68
CA SER A 5 -51.50 -11.24 11.01
C SER A 5 -50.09 -10.69 11.17
N VAL A 6 -49.99 -9.75 12.11
CA VAL A 6 -48.81 -9.09 12.64
C VAL A 6 -48.52 -9.73 14.01
N LEU A 7 -47.32 -9.48 14.56
CA LEU A 7 -46.84 -9.72 15.93
C LEU A 7 -46.11 -11.08 16.12
N HIS A 8 -44.95 -11.20 16.78
CA HIS A 8 -44.26 -10.36 17.79
C HIS A 8 -42.72 -10.57 17.67
N ALA A 9 -41.96 -9.51 17.90
CA ALA A 9 -40.57 -9.58 18.36
C ALA A 9 -40.53 -9.84 19.88
N PRO A 10 -39.38 -10.23 20.43
CA PRO A 10 -38.91 -9.58 21.65
C PRO A 10 -37.52 -8.93 21.45
N LEU A 11 -37.48 -7.65 21.82
CA LEU A 11 -36.31 -6.90 22.26
C LEU A 11 -35.99 -7.29 23.71
N SER A 12 -34.71 -7.44 24.03
CA SER A 12 -34.05 -7.14 25.33
C SER A 12 -32.71 -7.91 25.41
N ASP A 13 -31.66 -7.43 26.05
CA ASP A 13 -31.21 -6.09 26.41
C ASP A 13 -29.79 -6.23 26.99
N GLU A 14 -29.07 -5.12 26.98
CA GLU A 14 -28.07 -4.69 27.97
C GLU A 14 -26.68 -5.35 28.14
N THR A 15 -25.73 -4.40 28.27
CA THR A 15 -24.39 -4.42 28.88
C THR A 15 -23.24 -4.94 28.02
N GLY A 16 -22.13 -4.22 27.81
CA GLY A 16 -21.65 -2.96 28.37
C GLY A 16 -20.13 -2.88 28.15
N TYR A 17 -19.67 -1.75 27.58
CA TYR A 17 -18.33 -1.14 27.66
C TYR A 17 -17.07 -2.00 27.92
N ARG A 18 -16.02 -1.76 27.11
CA ARG A 18 -14.75 -1.19 27.60
C ARG A 18 -13.81 -0.74 26.48
N ILE A 19 -13.63 0.58 26.42
CA ILE A 19 -12.45 1.24 25.87
C ILE A 19 -11.26 0.87 26.76
N PHE A 20 -10.18 0.35 26.18
CA PHE A 20 -8.88 0.26 26.84
C PHE A 20 -7.97 1.35 26.29
N ALA A 21 -7.93 2.47 27.03
CA ALA A 21 -6.74 3.29 27.19
C ALA A 21 -5.99 2.76 28.43
N GLY A 22 -4.67 2.71 28.36
CA GLY A 22 -3.79 2.18 29.40
C GLY A 22 -2.38 1.97 28.81
N ASP A 23 -1.60 3.02 28.60
CA ASP A 23 -0.79 3.76 29.58
C ASP A 23 0.60 3.16 29.77
N GLN A 24 1.56 4.09 29.72
CA GLN A 24 2.99 3.95 29.71
C GLN A 24 3.51 3.37 31.02
N LYS A 25 4.50 2.46 30.95
CA LYS A 25 5.46 2.32 32.04
C LYS A 25 6.86 1.91 31.56
N LYS A 26 7.75 2.89 31.66
CA LYS A 26 9.21 2.82 31.74
C LYS A 26 9.72 1.67 32.64
N LYS A 27 10.84 1.05 32.23
CA LYS A 27 12.08 0.94 33.05
C LYS A 27 13.32 0.55 32.21
N ASN A 28 14.25 1.51 32.16
CA ASN A 28 15.72 1.54 31.93
C ASN A 28 16.52 0.38 32.57
N PRO A 29 17.88 0.37 32.54
CA PRO A 29 18.86 0.70 31.48
C PRO A 29 20.00 -0.35 31.41
N THR A 30 20.73 -0.45 30.30
CA THR A 30 22.19 -0.75 30.37
C THR A 30 22.86 -0.30 29.08
N SER A 31 23.71 0.71 29.22
CA SER A 31 24.77 1.05 28.26
C SER A 31 25.83 -0.05 28.25
N PRO A 32 26.72 -0.04 27.24
CA PRO A 32 27.97 0.69 27.45
C PRO A 32 28.26 1.68 26.32
N SER A 33 28.72 2.87 26.71
CA SER A 33 29.55 3.76 25.86
C SER A 33 31.03 3.40 26.10
N PRO A 34 32.07 4.14 25.62
CA PRO A 34 32.14 5.26 24.65
C PRO A 34 33.40 5.20 23.75
N LEU A 35 33.31 5.20 22.42
CA LEU A 35 34.42 5.48 21.45
C LEU A 35 33.84 5.06 20.09
N VAL A 36 33.30 5.90 19.21
CA VAL A 36 34.02 6.82 18.32
C VAL A 36 32.92 7.69 17.67
N MET A 37 32.50 8.80 18.29
CA MET A 37 31.64 9.82 17.66
C MET A 37 31.73 11.12 18.47
N ALA A 38 32.95 11.54 18.79
CA ALA A 38 33.21 12.83 19.42
C ALA A 38 34.45 13.45 18.82
N VAL A 39 34.38 13.79 17.53
CA VAL A 39 35.14 14.90 16.96
C VAL A 39 34.25 15.56 15.92
N MET A 40 34.14 16.89 15.99
CA MET A 40 33.45 17.79 15.06
C MET A 40 31.97 18.06 15.29
N ALA A 41 31.60 18.48 16.51
CA ALA A 41 30.41 19.29 16.72
C ALA A 41 30.49 20.10 18.03
N ASP A 42 31.56 20.86 18.25
CA ASP A 42 31.51 22.00 19.16
C ASP A 42 32.69 22.93 18.93
N GLU A 43 32.51 23.91 18.03
CA GLU A 43 33.14 25.24 18.08
C GLU A 43 32.58 26.06 16.91
N CYS A 44 31.30 26.43 17.01
CA CYS A 44 30.72 27.48 16.15
C CYS A 44 29.74 28.33 16.94
N SER A 45 30.20 28.91 18.05
CA SER A 45 29.62 30.16 18.56
C SER A 45 30.52 30.85 19.58
N LYS A 46 31.36 31.77 19.10
CA LYS A 46 31.81 32.96 19.84
C LYS A 46 32.49 33.93 18.88
N PRO A 47 31.90 35.10 18.57
CA PRO A 47 32.60 36.16 17.87
C PRO A 47 33.34 37.01 18.91
N THR A 48 34.66 36.89 18.96
CA THR A 48 35.54 37.87 19.61
C THR A 48 36.65 38.20 18.63
N GLY A 49 36.61 39.41 18.09
CA GLY A 49 37.67 39.91 17.22
C GLY A 49 37.13 40.84 16.13
N SER A 50 37.06 42.12 16.46
CA SER A 50 36.82 43.23 15.53
C SER A 50 37.85 43.25 14.39
N GLY A 51 37.39 42.97 13.18
CA GLY A 51 38.10 43.21 11.93
C GLY A 51 37.08 43.52 10.84
N PHE A 52 37.11 44.74 10.30
CA PHE A 52 36.26 45.19 9.19
C PHE A 52 36.54 44.33 7.95
N LEU A 53 35.70 43.34 7.67
CA LEU A 53 35.65 42.60 6.41
C LEU A 53 34.38 43.02 5.67
N SER A 54 34.53 43.43 4.41
CA SER A 54 33.45 44.01 3.61
C SER A 54 32.30 43.01 3.37
N SER A 55 31.06 43.52 3.28
CA SER A 55 29.82 42.72 3.10
C SER A 55 29.84 41.70 1.96
N PHE A 56 30.76 41.84 1.00
CA PHE A 56 30.91 40.90 -0.11
C PHE A 56 31.48 39.53 0.33
N GLN A 57 32.40 39.50 1.30
CA GLN A 57 33.06 38.25 1.74
C GLN A 57 32.11 37.34 2.52
N VAL A 58 31.24 37.90 3.35
CA VAL A 58 30.29 37.15 4.20
C VAL A 58 29.23 36.44 3.36
N THR A 59 28.73 37.10 2.31
CA THR A 59 27.69 36.54 1.43
C THR A 59 28.22 35.37 0.60
N MET A 60 29.49 35.42 0.19
CA MET A 60 30.11 34.37 -0.62
C MET A 60 30.32 33.07 0.17
N ILE A 61 30.76 33.17 1.43
CA ILE A 61 30.97 32.03 2.32
C ILE A 61 29.63 31.35 2.64
N TYR A 62 28.58 32.12 2.92
CA TYR A 62 27.25 31.57 3.21
C TYR A 62 26.67 30.80 2.01
N ARG A 63 26.85 31.31 0.78
CA ARG A 63 26.41 30.61 -0.44
C ARG A 63 27.18 29.33 -0.72
N LEU A 64 28.49 29.31 -0.44
CA LEU A 64 29.29 28.10 -0.60
C LEU A 64 28.86 27.01 0.38
N PHE A 65 28.63 27.36 1.65
CA PHE A 65 28.15 26.43 2.68
C PHE A 65 26.74 25.89 2.38
N LEU A 66 25.82 26.74 1.89
CA LEU A 66 24.48 26.30 1.52
C LEU A 66 24.51 25.33 0.32
N ALA A 67 25.38 25.59 -0.66
CA ALA A 67 25.55 24.70 -1.82
C ALA A 67 26.16 23.35 -1.42
N THR A 68 27.17 23.32 -0.55
CA THR A 68 27.78 22.05 -0.09
C THR A 68 26.85 21.22 0.78
N CYS A 69 26.05 21.86 1.66
CA CYS A 69 25.01 21.17 2.43
C CYS A 69 23.90 20.59 1.53
N LEU A 70 23.46 21.32 0.50
CA LEU A 70 22.46 20.82 -0.44
C LEU A 70 22.99 19.61 -1.23
N VAL A 71 24.24 19.65 -1.69
CA VAL A 71 24.85 18.54 -2.42
C VAL A 71 25.04 17.31 -1.52
N GLY A 72 25.47 17.48 -0.26
CA GLY A 72 25.62 16.39 0.71
C GLY A 72 24.30 15.68 1.05
N ALA A 73 23.19 16.42 1.10
CA ALA A 73 21.87 15.83 1.36
C ALA A 73 21.35 14.97 0.20
N VAL A 74 21.71 15.29 -1.05
CA VAL A 74 21.27 14.51 -2.24
C VAL A 74 21.96 13.14 -2.31
N PHE A 75 23.18 13.00 -1.77
CA PHE A 75 23.93 11.73 -1.86
C PHE A 75 23.55 10.67 -0.82
N SER A 76 22.78 10.98 0.22
CA SER A 76 22.47 10.02 1.30
C SER A 76 21.22 9.15 1.08
N GLN A 77 20.57 9.15 -0.09
CA GLN A 77 19.30 8.41 -0.29
C GLN A 77 19.32 7.24 -1.26
N ASN A 78 20.47 6.77 -1.75
CA ASN A 78 20.51 5.62 -2.68
C ASN A 78 21.15 4.36 -2.07
N GLU A 79 20.76 4.01 -0.85
CA GLU A 79 20.92 2.63 -0.38
C GLU A 79 19.73 1.81 -0.92
N VAL A 80 19.89 1.27 -2.12
CA VAL A 80 18.98 0.23 -2.62
C VAL A 80 19.32 -1.02 -1.80
N SER A 81 18.57 -1.21 -0.71
CA SER A 81 18.58 -2.46 0.03
C SER A 81 18.32 -3.59 -0.97
N GLU A 82 19.32 -4.44 -1.12
CA GLU A 82 19.22 -5.71 -1.83
C GLU A 82 17.98 -6.41 -1.30
N PHE A 83 16.96 -6.52 -2.15
CA PHE A 83 15.70 -7.18 -1.83
C PHE A 83 16.02 -8.66 -1.64
N GLU A 84 16.39 -9.01 -0.42
CA GLU A 84 16.54 -10.38 0.04
C GLU A 84 15.15 -10.99 0.00
N ASN A 85 14.81 -11.64 -1.12
CA ASN A 85 13.52 -12.30 -1.29
C ASN A 85 13.43 -13.36 -0.20
N PRO A 86 12.61 -13.17 0.87
CA PRO A 86 12.46 -14.21 1.85
C PRO A 86 11.91 -15.41 1.09
N THR A 87 12.64 -16.52 1.09
CA THR A 87 12.26 -17.73 0.36
C THR A 87 10.93 -18.32 0.85
N ASP A 88 10.36 -17.75 1.91
CA ASP A 88 9.14 -18.16 2.58
C ASP A 88 8.19 -16.95 2.80
N CYS A 89 7.45 -16.58 1.76
CA CYS A 89 6.44 -15.51 1.77
C CYS A 89 5.29 -15.84 0.82
N GLY A 90 4.15 -15.17 0.99
CA GLY A 90 2.97 -15.37 0.15
C GLY A 90 2.36 -16.76 0.25
N ASN A 91 2.42 -17.36 1.45
CA ASN A 91 1.87 -18.68 1.74
C ASN A 91 1.17 -18.69 3.10
N LYS A 92 0.38 -19.75 3.34
CA LYS A 92 -0.36 -19.93 4.60
C LYS A 92 0.53 -20.02 5.85
N ALA A 93 1.74 -20.56 5.74
CA ALA A 93 2.67 -20.67 6.86
C ALA A 93 3.11 -19.30 7.42
N ASN A 94 3.10 -18.27 6.56
CA ASN A 94 3.47 -16.91 6.92
C ASN A 94 2.28 -15.96 6.97
N ASP A 95 1.07 -16.47 7.21
CA ASP A 95 -0.16 -15.68 7.26
C ASP A 95 -0.33 -14.78 6.01
N TRP A 96 0.06 -15.31 4.85
CA TRP A 96 0.02 -14.60 3.57
C TRP A 96 0.78 -13.27 3.57
N LYS A 97 1.84 -13.11 4.35
CA LYS A 97 2.69 -11.91 4.28
C LYS A 97 3.24 -11.70 2.87
N PRO A 98 3.18 -10.47 2.33
CA PRO A 98 3.61 -10.22 0.98
C PRO A 98 5.13 -10.32 0.85
N CYS A 99 5.57 -10.85 -0.28
CA CYS A 99 6.99 -10.94 -0.57
C CYS A 99 7.57 -9.56 -0.86
N ILE A 100 6.83 -8.73 -1.61
CA ILE A 100 7.29 -7.41 -2.07
C ILE A 100 6.73 -6.27 -1.22
N GLU A 101 7.48 -5.17 -1.15
CA GLU A 101 6.99 -3.94 -0.52
C GLU A 101 5.79 -3.37 -1.28
N ARG A 102 4.77 -2.96 -0.52
CA ARG A 102 3.54 -2.37 -1.06
C ARG A 102 3.82 -1.20 -2.03
N LYS A 103 4.79 -0.34 -1.72
CA LYS A 103 5.14 0.82 -2.56
C LYS A 103 5.55 0.41 -3.98
N ILE A 104 6.32 -0.66 -4.11
CA ILE A 104 6.75 -1.20 -5.41
C ILE A 104 5.57 -1.89 -6.10
N ALA A 105 4.79 -2.65 -5.33
CA ALA A 105 3.59 -3.31 -5.83
C ALA A 105 2.58 -2.31 -6.45
N ASP A 106 2.31 -1.20 -5.75
CA ASP A 106 1.41 -0.15 -6.19
C ASP A 106 1.90 0.54 -7.46
N GLN A 107 3.22 0.73 -7.62
CA GLN A 107 3.78 1.27 -8.87
C GLN A 107 3.53 0.34 -10.06
N VAL A 108 3.78 -0.96 -9.89
CA VAL A 108 3.54 -1.97 -10.94
C VAL A 108 2.05 -2.08 -11.26
N PHE A 109 1.20 -2.07 -10.24
CA PHE A 109 -0.25 -2.12 -10.41
C PHE A 109 -0.76 -0.87 -11.16
N GLY A 110 -0.33 0.32 -10.75
CA GLY A 110 -0.65 1.57 -11.40
C GLY A 110 -0.24 1.59 -12.88
N ALA A 111 1.00 1.18 -13.20
CA ALA A 111 1.49 1.12 -14.57
C ALA A 111 0.68 0.16 -15.46
N CYS A 112 0.26 -1.00 -14.92
CA CYS A 112 -0.65 -1.90 -15.65
C CYS A 112 -2.01 -1.24 -15.88
N CYS A 113 -2.56 -0.60 -14.86
CA CYS A 113 -3.85 0.07 -14.94
C CYS A 113 -3.88 1.20 -15.96
N GLU A 114 -2.78 1.93 -16.19
CA GLU A 114 -2.73 2.95 -17.25
C GLU A 114 -3.09 2.41 -18.63
N ARG A 115 -2.84 1.12 -18.88
CA ARG A 115 -3.10 0.45 -20.16
C ARG A 115 -4.53 -0.10 -20.31
N PHE A 116 -5.13 -0.58 -19.22
CA PHE A 116 -6.40 -1.32 -19.26
C PHE A 116 -7.56 -0.63 -18.55
N VAL A 117 -7.28 0.36 -17.71
CA VAL A 117 -8.23 1.01 -16.81
C VAL A 117 -8.22 2.53 -17.05
N PRO A 118 -9.37 3.14 -17.33
CA PRO A 118 -9.44 4.57 -17.60
C PRO A 118 -9.29 5.37 -16.29
N PRO A 119 -8.87 6.65 -16.36
CA PRO A 119 -8.47 7.44 -15.18
C PRO A 119 -9.54 7.50 -14.09
N GLU A 120 -10.83 7.54 -14.46
CA GLU A 120 -11.96 7.55 -13.53
C GLU A 120 -12.07 6.31 -12.63
N CYS A 121 -11.44 5.19 -13.02
CA CYS A 121 -11.45 3.92 -12.30
C CYS A 121 -10.10 3.60 -11.62
N ARG A 122 -9.05 4.40 -11.86
CA ARG A 122 -7.69 4.13 -11.36
C ARG A 122 -7.54 4.25 -9.85
N GLY A 123 -8.52 4.84 -9.15
CA GLY A 123 -8.56 4.84 -7.69
C GLY A 123 -8.56 3.43 -7.07
N LEU A 124 -8.96 2.40 -7.84
CA LEU A 124 -8.91 0.99 -7.42
C LEU A 124 -7.55 0.31 -7.68
N CYS A 125 -6.61 0.99 -8.33
CA CYS A 125 -5.31 0.43 -8.71
C CYS A 125 -4.25 0.66 -7.63
N ILE A 126 -4.61 0.30 -6.40
CA ILE A 126 -3.78 0.37 -5.20
C ILE A 126 -4.09 -0.86 -4.34
N TYR A 127 -3.07 -1.47 -3.76
CA TYR A 127 -3.24 -2.56 -2.80
C TYR A 127 -3.64 -2.00 -1.44
N GLU A 128 -4.91 -1.64 -1.28
CA GLU A 128 -5.44 -1.28 0.03
C GLU A 128 -5.87 -2.53 0.81
N THR A 129 -5.15 -2.82 1.89
CA THR A 129 -5.38 -3.98 2.76
C THR A 129 -6.14 -3.63 4.04
N HIS A 130 -6.29 -2.34 4.37
CA HIS A 130 -7.09 -1.91 5.52
C HIS A 130 -8.58 -1.89 5.15
N PRO A 131 -9.45 -2.55 5.94
CA PRO A 131 -10.86 -2.72 5.59
C PRO A 131 -11.64 -1.40 5.50
N ILE A 132 -11.28 -0.40 6.32
CA ILE A 132 -11.96 0.92 6.33
C ILE A 132 -11.59 1.71 5.07
N GLU A 133 -10.29 1.80 4.78
CA GLU A 133 -9.77 2.56 3.63
C GLU A 133 -10.22 1.93 2.31
N ALA A 134 -10.18 0.60 2.22
CA ALA A 134 -10.68 -0.15 1.07
C ALA A 134 -12.15 0.16 0.76
N ARG A 135 -13.00 0.21 1.80
CA ARG A 135 -14.43 0.56 1.64
C ARG A 135 -14.62 2.01 1.20
N VAL A 136 -13.83 2.94 1.72
CA VAL A 136 -13.88 4.36 1.32
C VAL A 136 -13.51 4.49 -0.16
N ILE A 137 -12.43 3.84 -0.61
CA ILE A 137 -12.01 3.82 -2.02
C ILE A 137 -13.10 3.24 -2.92
N LEU A 138 -13.68 2.08 -2.52
CA LEU A 138 -14.78 1.46 -3.25
C LEU A 138 -16.00 2.39 -3.34
N MET A 139 -16.41 3.00 -2.23
CA MET A 139 -17.55 3.91 -2.21
C MET A 139 -17.33 5.09 -3.16
N HIS A 140 -16.15 5.70 -3.14
CA HIS A 140 -15.81 6.81 -4.03
C HIS A 140 -15.73 6.41 -5.51
N THR A 141 -15.35 5.16 -5.80
CA THR A 141 -15.20 4.68 -7.19
C THR A 141 -16.53 4.18 -7.76
N ILE A 142 -17.36 3.52 -6.95
CA ILE A 142 -18.66 2.93 -7.33
C ILE A 142 -19.75 3.99 -7.48
N GLN A 143 -19.55 5.21 -6.96
CA GLN A 143 -20.50 6.31 -7.12
C GLN A 143 -20.98 6.41 -8.58
N PRO A 144 -22.31 6.34 -8.81
CA PRO A 144 -22.89 6.29 -10.15
C PRO A 144 -22.57 7.59 -10.88
N SER A 145 -21.57 7.55 -11.76
CA SER A 145 -21.11 8.57 -12.73
C SER A 145 -19.58 8.56 -12.89
N ARG A 146 -18.83 8.06 -11.89
CA ARG A 146 -17.36 8.08 -11.95
C ARG A 146 -16.82 6.91 -12.76
N CYS A 147 -16.86 5.70 -12.21
CA CYS A 147 -16.32 4.51 -12.88
C CYS A 147 -17.45 3.57 -13.35
N ARG A 148 -17.42 3.17 -14.63
CA ARG A 148 -18.27 2.06 -15.13
C ARG A 148 -17.68 0.73 -14.70
N LEU A 149 -17.79 0.40 -13.42
CA LEU A 149 -17.06 -0.72 -12.81
C LEU A 149 -17.31 -2.07 -13.51
N TYR A 150 -18.53 -2.32 -13.99
CA TYR A 150 -18.86 -3.54 -14.74
C TYR A 150 -18.06 -3.73 -16.04
N LYS A 151 -17.47 -2.65 -16.59
CA LYS A 151 -16.65 -2.67 -17.81
C LYS A 151 -15.15 -2.84 -17.51
N TYR A 152 -14.69 -2.34 -16.36
CA TYR A 152 -13.26 -2.17 -16.08
C TYR A 152 -12.75 -2.98 -14.88
N LEU A 153 -13.63 -3.58 -14.06
CA LEU A 153 -13.23 -4.38 -12.90
C LEU A 153 -12.37 -5.58 -13.29
N ALA A 154 -12.66 -6.24 -14.42
CA ALA A 154 -11.80 -7.31 -14.93
C ALA A 154 -10.37 -6.82 -15.23
N GLY A 155 -10.21 -5.60 -15.73
CA GLY A 155 -8.91 -4.98 -15.97
C GLY A 155 -8.16 -4.65 -14.68
N VAL A 156 -8.87 -4.14 -13.67
CA VAL A 156 -8.30 -3.89 -12.33
C VAL A 156 -7.80 -5.22 -11.72
N VAL A 157 -8.64 -6.26 -11.72
CA VAL A 157 -8.30 -7.59 -11.19
C VAL A 157 -7.16 -8.23 -11.96
N HIS A 158 -7.16 -8.11 -13.30
CA HIS A 158 -6.07 -8.59 -14.14
C HIS A 158 -4.73 -7.97 -13.71
N CYS A 159 -4.71 -6.66 -13.50
CA CYS A 159 -3.50 -5.95 -13.09
C CYS A 159 -3.09 -6.25 -11.65
N ALA A 160 -4.04 -6.46 -10.74
CA ALA A 160 -3.76 -6.84 -9.35
C ALA A 160 -3.19 -8.27 -9.27
N ALA A 161 -3.84 -9.25 -9.90
CA ALA A 161 -3.39 -10.64 -9.88
C ALA A 161 -2.12 -10.86 -10.72
N GLN A 162 -1.85 -9.99 -11.70
CA GLN A 162 -0.83 -10.17 -12.72
C GLN A 162 -0.97 -11.54 -13.41
N THR A 163 -0.06 -12.47 -13.11
CA THR A 163 -0.05 -13.84 -13.63
C THR A 163 -0.23 -14.89 -12.53
N HIS A 164 -0.58 -14.47 -11.31
CA HIS A 164 -0.64 -15.33 -10.14
C HIS A 164 -2.09 -15.72 -9.81
N ASP A 165 -2.30 -17.01 -9.56
CA ASP A 165 -3.55 -17.53 -9.01
C ASP A 165 -3.48 -17.49 -7.48
N ASN A 166 -4.33 -16.65 -6.88
CA ASN A 166 -4.38 -16.41 -5.44
C ASN A 166 -5.61 -17.07 -4.80
N THR A 167 -6.21 -18.08 -5.45
CA THR A 167 -7.42 -18.77 -4.95
C THR A 167 -7.20 -19.35 -3.56
N GLU A 168 -6.04 -19.95 -3.28
CA GLU A 168 -5.77 -20.56 -1.97
C GLU A 168 -5.83 -19.53 -0.83
N CYS A 169 -5.20 -18.37 -1.02
CA CYS A 169 -5.30 -17.26 -0.07
C CYS A 169 -6.74 -16.79 0.10
N CYS A 170 -7.47 -16.65 -1.01
CA CYS A 170 -8.85 -16.18 -0.96
C CYS A 170 -9.79 -17.14 -0.24
N THR A 171 -9.57 -18.46 -0.36
CA THR A 171 -10.30 -19.46 0.44
C THR A 171 -9.93 -19.35 1.91
N ASP A 172 -8.65 -19.18 2.26
CA ASP A 172 -8.22 -19.03 3.66
C ASP A 172 -8.76 -17.75 4.32
N MET A 173 -8.93 -16.68 3.55
CA MET A 173 -9.49 -15.39 3.99
C MET A 173 -11.03 -15.33 3.94
N GLY A 174 -11.70 -16.41 3.53
CA GLY A 174 -13.17 -16.51 3.45
C GLY A 174 -13.78 -15.57 2.39
N VAL A 175 -13.12 -15.41 1.25
CA VAL A 175 -13.64 -14.64 0.09
C VAL A 175 -14.68 -15.46 -0.67
N ASP A 176 -14.48 -16.78 -0.78
CA ASP A 176 -15.41 -17.72 -1.39
C ASP A 176 -16.71 -17.92 -0.60
N GLU A 177 -16.68 -17.72 0.72
CA GLU A 177 -17.87 -17.66 1.57
C GLU A 177 -18.84 -16.53 1.19
N ALA A 178 -18.34 -15.44 0.61
CA ALA A 178 -19.18 -14.35 0.11
C ALA A 178 -19.92 -14.73 -1.18
N GLY A 179 -19.48 -15.78 -1.88
CA GLY A 179 -20.12 -16.32 -3.07
C GLY A 179 -19.15 -17.09 -3.97
N PRO A 180 -19.62 -18.11 -4.71
CA PRO A 180 -18.76 -18.98 -5.52
C PRO A 180 -18.05 -18.23 -6.66
N THR A 181 -18.62 -17.12 -7.12
CA THR A 181 -18.04 -16.29 -8.17
C THR A 181 -16.92 -15.38 -7.67
N CYS A 182 -16.75 -15.23 -6.35
CA CYS A 182 -15.79 -14.29 -5.77
C CYS A 182 -14.34 -14.75 -5.96
N ALA A 183 -14.09 -16.06 -6.04
CA ALA A 183 -12.76 -16.60 -6.38
C ALA A 183 -12.22 -16.08 -7.72
N ASN A 184 -13.10 -15.66 -8.65
CA ASN A 184 -12.66 -15.06 -9.92
C ASN A 184 -11.92 -13.73 -9.71
N LEU A 185 -12.12 -13.02 -8.60
CA LEU A 185 -11.39 -11.79 -8.25
C LEU A 185 -9.97 -12.06 -7.76
N CYS A 186 -9.62 -13.32 -7.52
CA CYS A 186 -8.33 -13.76 -7.01
C CYS A 186 -7.48 -14.45 -8.09
N ARG A 187 -8.03 -14.58 -9.29
CA ARG A 187 -7.40 -15.26 -10.43
C ARG A 187 -6.98 -14.26 -11.49
N PRO A 188 -5.91 -14.57 -12.25
CA PRO A 188 -5.52 -13.74 -13.37
C PRO A 188 -6.60 -13.83 -14.46
N GLN A 189 -7.06 -12.67 -14.94
CA GLN A 189 -8.07 -12.65 -15.99
C GLN A 189 -7.43 -12.92 -17.35
N GLN A 190 -7.96 -13.89 -18.09
CA GLN A 190 -7.49 -14.18 -19.45
C GLN A 190 -7.69 -12.98 -20.39
N ASN A 191 -8.77 -12.22 -20.20
CA ASN A 191 -9.06 -11.01 -20.97
C ASN A 191 -9.43 -9.85 -20.03
N PRO A 192 -8.57 -8.83 -19.88
CA PRO A 192 -8.82 -7.66 -19.02
C PRO A 192 -9.97 -6.78 -19.51
N ARG A 193 -10.47 -6.97 -20.73
CA ARG A 193 -11.59 -6.22 -21.31
C ARG A 193 -12.94 -6.94 -21.18
N THR A 194 -12.96 -8.09 -20.49
CA THR A 194 -14.20 -8.82 -20.24
C THR A 194 -15.17 -7.97 -19.43
N PHE A 195 -16.42 -7.91 -19.87
CA PHE A 195 -17.47 -7.22 -19.12
C PHE A 195 -18.06 -8.15 -18.07
N TRP A 196 -18.18 -7.65 -16.85
CA TRP A 196 -18.69 -8.37 -15.70
C TRP A 196 -20.13 -7.94 -15.35
N GLY A 197 -20.84 -7.47 -16.37
CA GLY A 197 -22.21 -7.00 -16.35
C GLY A 197 -22.56 -6.32 -17.67
N ALA A 198 -23.84 -5.95 -17.84
CA ALA A 198 -24.32 -5.32 -19.07
C ALA A 198 -24.46 -3.79 -18.94
N ARG A 199 -25.19 -3.35 -17.92
CA ARG A 199 -25.43 -1.92 -17.59
C ARG A 199 -24.93 -1.53 -16.21
N SER A 200 -24.87 -2.50 -15.31
CA SER A 200 -24.38 -2.39 -13.94
C SER A 200 -23.58 -3.63 -13.61
N LEU A 201 -22.85 -3.58 -12.49
CA LEU A 201 -22.14 -4.75 -11.97
C LEU A 201 -23.18 -5.79 -11.53
N ARG A 202 -22.91 -7.08 -11.81
CA ARG A 202 -23.79 -8.16 -11.35
C ARG A 202 -23.84 -8.21 -9.81
N LYS A 203 -25.00 -8.60 -9.27
CA LYS A 203 -25.27 -8.59 -7.82
C LYS A 203 -24.30 -9.50 -7.03
N ASP A 204 -23.97 -10.65 -7.59
CA ASP A 204 -22.99 -11.60 -7.03
C ASP A 204 -21.61 -10.96 -6.88
N LEU A 205 -21.15 -10.21 -7.87
CA LEU A 205 -19.88 -9.50 -7.81
C LEU A 205 -19.90 -8.33 -6.84
N VAL A 206 -21.03 -7.63 -6.69
CA VAL A 206 -21.17 -6.58 -5.67
C VAL A 206 -20.99 -7.16 -4.27
N GLN A 207 -21.51 -8.36 -4.00
CA GLN A 207 -21.30 -9.05 -2.73
C GLN A 207 -19.82 -9.38 -2.49
N CYS A 208 -19.10 -9.81 -3.53
CA CYS A 208 -17.67 -10.06 -3.44
C CYS A 208 -16.85 -8.80 -3.10
N LEU A 209 -17.26 -7.61 -3.57
CA LEU A 209 -16.59 -6.35 -3.25
C LEU A 209 -16.64 -6.01 -1.75
N ALA A 210 -17.53 -6.62 -0.97
CA ALA A 210 -17.50 -6.48 0.49
C ALA A 210 -16.23 -7.06 1.14
N LYS A 211 -15.51 -7.94 0.43
CA LYS A 211 -14.23 -8.54 0.83
C LYS A 211 -13.04 -7.98 0.04
N TRP A 212 -13.14 -6.74 -0.46
CA TRP A 212 -12.11 -6.17 -1.35
C TRP A 212 -10.73 -6.02 -0.71
N ASP A 213 -10.67 -5.67 0.58
CA ASP A 213 -9.42 -5.61 1.36
C ASP A 213 -8.71 -6.98 1.39
N GLN A 214 -9.48 -8.06 1.54
CA GLN A 214 -8.97 -9.43 1.58
C GLN A 214 -8.51 -9.87 0.19
N ILE A 215 -9.28 -9.53 -0.85
CA ILE A 215 -8.90 -9.77 -2.25
C ILE A 215 -7.60 -9.04 -2.60
N MET A 216 -7.46 -7.77 -2.21
CA MET A 216 -6.24 -6.99 -2.45
C MET A 216 -5.06 -7.53 -1.65
N THR A 217 -5.28 -7.95 -0.40
CA THR A 217 -4.27 -8.63 0.42
C THR A 217 -3.74 -9.86 -0.32
N CYS A 218 -4.63 -10.77 -0.75
CA CYS A 218 -4.22 -11.98 -1.46
C CYS A 218 -3.51 -11.71 -2.80
N ASN A 219 -3.97 -10.72 -3.55
CA ASN A 219 -3.30 -10.33 -4.80
C ASN A 219 -1.89 -9.77 -4.54
N LEU A 220 -1.72 -8.98 -3.49
CA LEU A 220 -0.41 -8.46 -3.06
C LEU A 220 0.51 -9.61 -2.59
N SER A 221 -0.02 -10.56 -1.83
CA SER A 221 0.71 -11.71 -1.30
C SER A 221 1.25 -12.64 -2.39
N GLY A 222 0.52 -12.75 -3.51
CA GLY A 222 0.92 -13.57 -4.66
C GLY A 222 2.12 -13.03 -5.42
N LEU A 223 2.43 -11.73 -5.29
CA LEU A 223 3.48 -11.09 -6.08
C LEU A 223 4.86 -11.56 -5.65
N ARG A 224 5.68 -11.96 -6.62
CA ARG A 224 7.07 -12.35 -6.41
C ARG A 224 8.01 -11.34 -7.05
N ALA A 225 9.06 -10.94 -6.35
CA ALA A 225 10.11 -10.14 -6.96
C ALA A 225 10.79 -10.96 -8.05
N ARG A 226 10.76 -10.46 -9.29
CA ARG A 226 11.66 -10.95 -10.32
C ARG A 226 13.03 -10.33 -10.09
N LYS A 227 14.07 -11.16 -9.93
CA LYS A 227 15.45 -10.71 -9.90
C LYS A 227 15.77 -10.08 -11.26
N ILE A 228 15.82 -8.76 -11.32
CA ILE A 228 16.38 -8.05 -12.47
C ILE A 228 17.90 -8.14 -12.30
N ILE A 229 18.55 -9.03 -13.03
CA ILE A 229 20.01 -9.01 -13.13
C ILE A 229 20.34 -7.73 -13.88
N LYS A 230 20.88 -6.74 -13.18
CA LYS A 230 21.40 -5.53 -13.80
C LYS A 230 22.71 -5.91 -14.44
N ASP A 231 22.71 -6.19 -15.75
CA ASP A 231 23.95 -6.42 -16.49
C ASP A 231 24.82 -5.14 -16.38
N PRO A 232 26.05 -5.23 -15.84
CA PRO A 232 26.91 -4.08 -15.65
C PRO A 232 27.43 -3.47 -16.97
N SER A 233 27.06 -4.02 -18.13
CA SER A 233 27.50 -3.56 -19.45
C SER A 233 26.58 -2.52 -20.11
N ALA A 234 25.47 -2.13 -19.48
CA ALA A 234 24.49 -1.22 -20.10
C ALA A 234 24.60 0.26 -19.65
N SER A 235 25.58 0.62 -18.81
CA SER A 235 25.83 2.01 -18.40
C SER A 235 27.14 2.54 -19.00
N SER A 236 27.23 2.54 -20.32
CA SER A 236 28.22 3.33 -21.06
C SER A 236 27.76 3.49 -22.52
N ALA A 237 26.78 4.36 -22.75
CA ALA A 237 26.47 4.94 -24.05
C ALA A 237 25.97 6.37 -23.83
#